data_AF-V7ASP7-F1
#
_entry.id   AF-V7ASP7-F1
#
_cell.length_a   1.000
_cell.length_b   1.000
_cell.length_c   1.000
_cell.angle_alpha   90.00
_cell.angle_beta   90.00
_cell.angle_gamma   90.00
#
_symmetry.space_group_name_H-M   'P 1'
#
loop_
_entity.id
_entity.type
_entity.pdbx_description
1 polymer ?
#
loop_
_entity_poly.entity_id
_entity_poly.type
_entity_poly.pdbx_seq_one_letter_code
_entity_poly.pdbx_strand_id
1 'polypeptide(L)'
;MRSLVPKGRINRRSMTCRCLTNSLTQTHNPFASSLHNNRNPLFQFFSGILRPSFRPFSTNFRGAPTPAASSSSALMANLHADSVTYLTQREAAEIDETLMGPLGFSVDQLMELAGLSVAASISEVYKPSEHSRVLTICGPGNNGGDGLVAARHLHHFGYKPFVCYPKRTPKPLYAGLVTQLEALSIPFLSVEELPSDLSNDFDILVDAMFGFSFHGSPRPPFDDLIQRLVSLHDNNQIGQKRSVIVSVDIPSGWHVEEGDVDGAGIKPDMLVSLTAPKLGAKKFGGPHHFLGGRFVPPAIAEKYKLVLPPYPGTSMCVRIGKPPQIDISALRENYISPEFLEEQVEANPINQFRKWFDDAMAAGLKEPNAMALSTVGEDGKPSSRMVLLKGLDKDGFVWYTNYESRKARELSENPQASLLFYWDGLNRQVRVEGPVQKVSDEESEQYFHSRPRGSQIGAIVSKQSTVVPGRHVLYQEYKELEQKYADGSLIPKPNWGGYRLTPQLFEFWQGQKSRLHDRLQYTPHEINGQRLWKVERLAP
;
A
#
# COMPACT_ATOMS: atom_id res chain seq x y z
N MET A 1 -37.46 48.24 30.02
CA MET A 1 -38.23 49.08 29.05
C MET A 1 -37.30 49.56 27.95
N ARG A 2 -37.88 50.19 26.91
CA ARG A 2 -37.23 51.05 25.88
C ARG A 2 -36.07 51.92 26.40
N SER A 3 -35.10 52.44 25.64
CA SER A 3 -34.51 52.19 24.30
C SER A 3 -33.64 53.41 23.93
N LEU A 4 -32.44 53.30 23.33
CA LEU A 4 -31.75 54.48 22.75
C LEU A 4 -30.87 54.18 21.50
N VAL A 5 -31.47 54.45 20.34
CA VAL A 5 -30.94 54.80 18.99
C VAL A 5 -29.73 55.76 19.07
N PRO A 6 -28.69 55.78 18.18
CA PRO A 6 -28.69 55.77 16.67
C PRO A 6 -27.65 54.80 16.02
N LYS A 7 -27.23 54.75 14.72
CA LYS A 7 -27.56 55.24 13.32
C LYS A 7 -26.73 54.36 12.33
N GLY A 8 -26.91 54.31 11.00
CA GLY A 8 -27.96 54.81 10.11
C GLY A 8 -27.62 54.79 8.59
N ARG A 9 -28.64 54.53 7.75
CA ARG A 9 -28.75 54.70 6.26
C ARG A 9 -28.00 53.77 5.28
N ILE A 10 -28.62 53.66 4.10
CA ILE A 10 -28.40 52.71 2.99
C ILE A 10 -28.30 53.52 1.68
N ASN A 11 -27.57 53.05 0.66
CA ASN A 11 -28.06 53.22 -0.71
C ASN A 11 -27.55 52.16 -1.72
N ARG A 12 -28.31 51.96 -2.80
CA ARG A 12 -28.06 50.99 -3.89
C ARG A 12 -27.18 51.59 -5.00
N ARG A 13 -26.54 50.72 -5.79
CA ARG A 13 -26.55 50.82 -7.27
C ARG A 13 -26.16 49.50 -7.94
N SER A 14 -26.69 49.29 -9.14
CA SER A 14 -26.34 48.19 -10.06
C SER A 14 -25.31 48.66 -11.09
N MET A 15 -24.62 47.71 -11.73
CA MET A 15 -24.02 47.92 -13.05
C MET A 15 -24.26 46.71 -13.95
N THR A 16 -24.40 46.98 -15.24
CA THR A 16 -24.71 46.02 -16.31
C THR A 16 -23.55 45.94 -17.30
N CYS A 17 -23.39 44.78 -17.94
CA CYS A 17 -22.39 44.57 -18.99
C CYS A 17 -22.76 45.31 -20.30
N ARG A 18 -21.75 45.89 -20.99
CA ARG A 18 -21.81 46.27 -22.42
C ARG A 18 -20.42 46.17 -23.08
N CYS A 19 -20.43 45.89 -24.38
CA CYS A 19 -19.26 45.70 -25.25
C CYS A 19 -18.97 46.96 -26.11
N LEU A 20 -17.78 47.04 -26.76
CA LEU A 20 -17.55 47.17 -28.23
C LEU A 20 -16.26 47.91 -28.64
N THR A 21 -15.84 47.65 -29.90
CA THR A 21 -14.80 48.32 -30.75
C THR A 21 -13.31 48.14 -30.33
N ASN A 22 -12.25 48.24 -31.18
CA ASN A 22 -12.02 48.18 -32.65
C ASN A 22 -10.47 48.05 -32.91
N SER A 23 -9.88 47.80 -34.10
CA SER A 23 -10.24 47.00 -35.30
C SER A 23 -9.12 47.10 -36.39
N LEU A 24 -8.74 45.98 -37.05
CA LEU A 24 -7.88 45.89 -38.28
C LEU A 24 -6.40 46.27 -38.10
N THR A 25 -5.41 45.84 -38.90
CA THR A 25 -5.32 45.26 -40.28
C THR A 25 -4.47 43.97 -40.32
N GLN A 26 -4.82 42.93 -41.10
CA GLN A 26 -4.31 42.61 -42.47
C GLN A 26 -2.77 42.72 -42.63
N THR A 27 -2.05 41.74 -43.21
CA THR A 27 -2.40 40.58 -44.09
C THR A 27 -1.72 39.27 -43.58
N HIS A 28 -1.59 38.10 -44.25
CA HIS A 28 -1.89 37.60 -45.61
C HIS A 28 -2.17 36.06 -45.58
N ASN A 29 -2.35 35.43 -46.75
CA ASN A 29 -2.45 33.95 -47.01
C ASN A 29 -1.81 33.69 -48.42
N PRO A 30 -1.86 32.54 -49.17
CA PRO A 30 -2.65 31.29 -49.04
C PRO A 30 -1.90 29.95 -49.41
N PHE A 31 -2.67 28.85 -49.51
CA PHE A 31 -2.37 27.49 -50.05
C PHE A 31 -1.33 26.62 -49.30
N ALA A 32 -1.46 25.31 -49.01
CA ALA A 32 -2.40 24.20 -49.28
C ALA A 32 -1.84 23.04 -50.15
N SER A 33 -2.02 21.81 -49.63
CA SER A 33 -1.99 20.47 -50.29
C SER A 33 -0.77 20.02 -51.12
N SER A 34 -0.16 18.90 -50.72
CA SER A 34 -0.04 17.67 -51.53
C SER A 34 0.66 16.52 -50.76
N LEU A 35 0.65 15.30 -51.30
CA LEU A 35 1.35 14.12 -50.75
C LEU A 35 2.57 13.77 -51.61
N HIS A 36 3.67 13.28 -51.01
CA HIS A 36 4.29 11.96 -51.32
C HIS A 36 5.71 11.72 -50.77
N ASN A 37 5.95 10.48 -50.31
CA ASN A 37 7.11 9.56 -50.49
C ASN A 37 8.59 9.96 -50.31
N ASN A 38 9.37 8.89 -50.09
CA ASN A 38 10.83 8.75 -49.94
C ASN A 38 11.43 9.30 -48.63
N ARG A 39 12.28 8.59 -47.87
CA ARG A 39 13.36 7.58 -48.08
C ARG A 39 14.73 8.15 -48.48
N ASN A 40 15.77 7.58 -47.83
CA ASN A 40 17.20 7.59 -48.16
C ASN A 40 17.98 8.91 -47.90
N PRO A 41 19.33 8.87 -47.73
CA PRO A 41 20.14 7.84 -47.06
C PRO A 41 21.38 8.37 -46.28
N LEU A 42 22.19 7.45 -45.73
CA LEU A 42 23.65 7.52 -45.52
C LEU A 42 24.29 8.65 -44.67
N PHE A 43 25.07 8.25 -43.65
CA PHE A 43 26.54 8.34 -43.74
C PHE A 43 27.21 7.24 -42.88
N GLN A 44 28.50 6.96 -43.13
CA GLN A 44 29.28 5.86 -42.53
C GLN A 44 30.70 6.30 -42.10
N PHE A 45 31.42 5.37 -41.45
CA PHE A 45 32.83 5.44 -41.01
C PHE A 45 33.04 6.28 -39.72
N PHE A 46 33.96 5.91 -38.82
CA PHE A 46 35.14 5.04 -38.96
C PHE A 46 35.02 3.63 -38.35
N SER A 47 35.87 2.73 -38.85
CA SER A 47 36.20 1.43 -38.24
C SER A 47 37.60 1.45 -37.61
N GLY A 48 37.75 0.84 -36.44
CA GLY A 48 39.02 0.66 -35.75
C GLY A 48 39.15 -0.77 -35.22
N ILE A 49 40.27 -1.43 -35.50
CA ILE A 49 40.47 -2.85 -35.19
C ILE A 49 41.20 -3.01 -33.86
N LEU A 50 40.66 -3.85 -32.96
CA LEU A 50 41.44 -4.66 -32.02
C LEU A 50 40.56 -5.78 -31.43
N ARG A 51 41.04 -7.03 -31.44
CA ARG A 51 40.42 -8.18 -30.76
C ARG A 51 41.39 -8.74 -29.72
N PRO A 52 41.01 -8.85 -28.43
CA PRO A 52 41.59 -9.85 -27.54
C PRO A 52 40.87 -11.20 -27.75
N SER A 53 41.59 -12.31 -27.66
CA SER A 53 40.97 -13.65 -27.62
C SER A 53 40.82 -14.11 -26.17
N PHE A 54 39.66 -14.68 -25.85
CA PHE A 54 39.44 -15.39 -24.58
C PHE A 54 39.01 -16.83 -24.86
N ARG A 55 39.73 -17.77 -24.25
CA ARG A 55 39.36 -19.19 -24.24
C ARG A 55 38.26 -19.41 -23.20
N PRO A 56 37.21 -20.22 -23.48
CA PRO A 56 36.29 -20.63 -22.44
C PRO A 56 36.99 -21.63 -21.50
N PHE A 57 37.14 -21.26 -20.23
CA PHE A 57 37.47 -22.23 -19.18
C PHE A 57 36.18 -22.98 -18.81
N SER A 58 36.20 -24.30 -18.87
CA SER A 58 35.11 -25.14 -18.38
C SER A 58 35.29 -25.41 -16.89
N THR A 59 34.31 -25.05 -16.07
CA THR A 59 34.23 -25.41 -14.64
C THR A 59 32.85 -25.96 -14.32
N ASN A 60 32.80 -27.24 -13.97
CA ASN A 60 31.55 -27.93 -13.60
C ASN A 60 31.06 -27.48 -12.21
N PHE A 61 30.16 -26.51 -12.15
CA PHE A 61 29.39 -26.25 -10.93
C PHE A 61 28.03 -26.95 -10.98
N ARG A 62 27.82 -27.89 -10.05
CA ARG A 62 26.50 -28.50 -9.81
C ARG A 62 25.60 -27.48 -9.10
N GLY A 63 24.73 -26.81 -9.86
CA GLY A 63 23.71 -25.93 -9.30
C GLY A 63 22.68 -26.71 -8.47
N ALA A 64 22.54 -26.38 -7.19
CA ALA A 64 21.39 -26.79 -6.39
C ALA A 64 20.16 -25.91 -6.77
N PRO A 65 18.92 -26.41 -6.66
CA PRO A 65 17.75 -25.64 -7.07
C PRO A 65 17.48 -24.46 -6.13
N THR A 66 17.37 -23.25 -6.69
CA THR A 66 16.83 -22.08 -5.99
C THR A 66 15.31 -22.23 -5.80
N PRO A 67 14.78 -22.10 -4.56
CA PRO A 67 13.34 -22.08 -4.36
C PRO A 67 12.73 -20.80 -4.95
N ALA A 68 11.65 -20.93 -5.73
CA ALA A 68 10.89 -19.77 -6.20
C ALA A 68 10.17 -19.07 -5.04
N ALA A 69 10.21 -17.74 -5.01
CA ALA A 69 9.53 -16.96 -3.99
C ALA A 69 8.00 -16.93 -4.22
N SER A 70 7.22 -17.52 -3.32
CA SER A 70 5.76 -17.51 -3.40
C SER A 70 5.11 -17.34 -2.02
N SER A 71 4.59 -16.13 -1.75
CA SER A 71 3.50 -15.79 -0.80
C SER A 71 3.52 -16.31 0.66
N SER A 72 4.57 -16.99 1.12
CA SER A 72 4.65 -17.58 2.47
C SER A 72 5.21 -16.64 3.54
N SER A 73 5.92 -15.58 3.15
CA SER A 73 6.64 -14.68 4.07
C SER A 73 5.73 -14.01 5.11
N ALA A 74 4.57 -13.51 4.69
CA ALA A 74 3.61 -12.85 5.59
C ALA A 74 3.03 -13.81 6.65
N LEU A 75 2.78 -15.08 6.30
CA LEU A 75 2.29 -16.08 7.24
C LEU A 75 3.39 -16.55 8.21
N MET A 76 4.62 -16.67 7.72
CA MET A 76 5.78 -17.04 8.55
C MET A 76 6.19 -15.93 9.52
N ALA A 77 6.11 -14.66 9.13
CA ALA A 77 6.39 -13.52 10.01
C ALA A 77 5.48 -13.52 11.26
N ASN A 78 4.18 -13.79 11.08
CA ASN A 78 3.21 -13.82 12.17
C ASN A 78 3.47 -14.94 13.20
N LEU A 79 4.17 -16.03 12.82
CA LEU A 79 4.51 -17.12 13.75
C LEU A 79 5.73 -16.83 14.64
N HIS A 80 6.51 -15.77 14.34
CA HIS A 80 7.70 -15.38 15.11
C HIS A 80 7.50 -14.18 16.05
N ALA A 81 6.41 -13.41 15.90
CA ALA A 81 6.20 -12.15 16.63
C ALA A 81 6.16 -12.31 18.16
N ASP A 82 5.67 -13.45 18.69
CA ASP A 82 5.63 -13.77 20.13
C ASP A 82 6.99 -14.24 20.68
N SER A 83 8.04 -14.36 19.87
CA SER A 83 9.31 -15.02 20.24
C SER A 83 10.55 -14.10 20.33
N VAL A 84 10.39 -12.79 20.16
CA VAL A 84 11.52 -11.83 20.09
C VAL A 84 12.30 -11.74 21.42
N THR A 85 13.64 -11.79 21.37
CA THR A 85 14.50 -11.59 22.55
C THR A 85 14.50 -10.11 22.99
N TYR A 86 14.43 -9.87 24.31
CA TYR A 86 14.51 -8.54 24.92
C TYR A 86 15.78 -8.40 25.77
N LEU A 87 16.49 -7.29 25.62
CA LEU A 87 17.77 -7.00 26.28
C LEU A 87 17.61 -6.30 27.64
N THR A 88 18.50 -6.62 28.58
CA THR A 88 18.85 -5.73 29.70
C THR A 88 19.50 -4.44 29.20
N GLN A 89 19.53 -3.39 30.03
CA GLN A 89 20.27 -2.16 29.77
C GLN A 89 21.76 -2.46 29.58
N ARG A 90 22.29 -3.43 30.33
CA ARG A 90 23.67 -3.89 30.24
C ARG A 90 23.98 -4.56 28.91
N GLU A 91 23.19 -5.55 28.48
CA GLU A 91 23.43 -6.26 27.21
C GLU A 91 23.35 -5.31 26.01
N ALA A 92 22.45 -4.33 26.04
CA ALA A 92 22.38 -3.28 25.03
C ALA A 92 23.69 -2.47 24.94
N ALA A 93 24.25 -2.06 26.08
CA ALA A 93 25.54 -1.36 26.12
C ALA A 93 26.71 -2.24 25.62
N GLU A 94 26.80 -3.50 26.06
CA GLU A 94 27.84 -4.42 25.59
C GLU A 94 27.75 -4.72 24.09
N ILE A 95 26.54 -4.77 23.52
CA ILE A 95 26.33 -4.95 22.08
C ILE A 95 26.81 -3.72 21.31
N ASP A 96 26.41 -2.53 21.73
CA ASP A 96 26.83 -1.25 21.11
C ASP A 96 28.36 -1.07 21.17
N GLU A 97 29.00 -1.36 22.31
CA GLU A 97 30.46 -1.39 22.44
C GLU A 97 31.11 -2.43 21.53
N THR A 98 30.50 -3.62 21.37
CA THR A 98 31.03 -4.66 20.47
C THR A 98 30.92 -4.25 19.00
N LEU A 99 29.82 -3.59 18.60
CA LEU A 99 29.60 -3.09 17.24
C LEU A 99 30.59 -1.97 16.89
N MET A 100 30.73 -0.97 17.77
CA MET A 100 31.56 0.21 17.51
C MET A 100 33.05 0.00 17.75
N GLY A 101 33.43 -0.98 18.58
CA GLY A 101 34.83 -1.35 18.83
C GLY A 101 35.28 -2.52 17.93
N PRO A 102 35.29 -3.77 18.42
CA PRO A 102 35.82 -4.95 17.71
C PRO A 102 35.28 -5.19 16.29
N LEU A 103 34.06 -4.76 15.97
CA LEU A 103 33.44 -4.97 14.66
C LEU A 103 33.56 -3.76 13.72
N GLY A 104 34.09 -2.63 14.19
CA GLY A 104 34.49 -1.49 13.36
C GLY A 104 33.36 -0.69 12.70
N PHE A 105 32.11 -0.84 13.15
CA PHE A 105 31.02 0.04 12.69
C PHE A 105 31.23 1.45 13.26
N SER A 106 31.18 2.48 12.42
CA SER A 106 31.27 3.85 12.92
C SER A 106 29.91 4.37 13.41
N VAL A 107 29.93 5.31 14.37
CA VAL A 107 28.71 5.82 15.05
C VAL A 107 27.71 6.38 14.04
N ASP A 108 28.21 7.08 13.02
CA ASP A 108 27.41 7.64 11.92
C ASP A 108 26.75 6.56 11.05
N GLN A 109 27.41 5.41 10.79
CA GLN A 109 26.80 4.30 10.05
C GLN A 109 25.62 3.69 10.81
N LEU A 110 25.78 3.43 12.11
CA LEU A 110 24.71 2.86 12.93
C LEU A 110 23.55 3.84 13.09
N MET A 111 23.85 5.12 13.35
CA MET A 111 22.90 6.22 13.51
C MET A 111 22.12 6.51 12.20
N GLU A 112 22.79 6.47 11.04
CA GLU A 112 22.14 6.63 9.74
C GLU A 112 21.11 5.51 9.49
N LEU A 113 21.48 4.26 9.77
CA LEU A 113 20.59 3.11 9.62
C LEU A 113 19.49 3.07 10.69
N ALA A 114 19.75 3.55 11.90
CA ALA A 114 18.78 3.66 12.99
C ALA A 114 17.70 4.71 12.67
N GLY A 115 18.09 5.96 12.38
CA GLY A 115 17.13 7.01 12.03
C GLY A 115 16.37 6.72 10.72
N LEU A 116 17.01 6.06 9.74
CA LEU A 116 16.30 5.51 8.57
C LEU A 116 15.26 4.46 8.98
N SER A 117 15.57 3.59 9.94
CA SER A 117 14.61 2.59 10.46
C SER A 117 13.42 3.25 11.18
N VAL A 118 13.64 4.35 11.90
CA VAL A 118 12.58 5.16 12.53
C VAL A 118 11.68 5.80 11.47
N ALA A 119 12.25 6.52 10.51
CA ALA A 119 11.51 7.14 9.42
C ALA A 119 10.73 6.11 8.58
N ALA A 120 11.32 4.94 8.32
CA ALA A 120 10.66 3.83 7.64
C ALA A 120 9.46 3.30 8.45
N SER A 121 9.64 3.05 9.75
CA SER A 121 8.57 2.57 10.64
C SER A 121 7.38 3.53 10.70
N ILE A 122 7.65 4.84 10.76
CA ILE A 122 6.63 5.89 10.67
C ILE A 122 5.91 5.80 9.32
N SER A 123 6.65 5.71 8.21
CA SER A 123 6.08 5.70 6.85
C SER A 123 5.28 4.44 6.51
N GLU A 124 5.57 3.31 7.16
CA GLU A 124 4.79 2.08 7.04
C GLU A 124 3.34 2.29 7.52
N VAL A 125 3.14 3.15 8.54
CA VAL A 125 1.84 3.40 9.17
C VAL A 125 1.22 4.73 8.72
N TYR A 126 1.83 5.85 9.09
CA TYR A 126 1.19 7.17 9.12
C TYR A 126 1.44 7.95 7.83
N LYS A 127 0.65 7.72 6.78
CA LYS A 127 0.96 8.25 5.43
C LYS A 127 1.03 9.79 5.40
N PRO A 128 1.98 10.40 4.65
CA PRO A 128 2.23 11.85 4.68
C PRO A 128 1.09 12.69 4.07
N SER A 129 0.20 12.05 3.31
CA SER A 129 -1.07 12.61 2.83
C SER A 129 -2.07 12.93 3.96
N GLU A 130 -1.92 12.26 5.10
CA GLU A 130 -2.78 12.41 6.28
C GLU A 130 -2.02 13.02 7.45
N HIS A 131 -0.81 12.52 7.72
CA HIS A 131 0.02 12.86 8.87
C HIS A 131 1.28 13.60 8.40
N SER A 132 1.10 14.84 7.93
CA SER A 132 2.13 15.57 7.19
C SER A 132 3.15 16.27 8.11
N ARG A 133 2.70 16.89 9.19
CA ARG A 133 3.54 17.71 10.09
C ARG A 133 4.14 16.84 11.18
N VAL A 134 5.47 16.85 11.32
CA VAL A 134 6.17 16.04 12.32
C VAL A 134 7.04 16.93 13.19
N LEU A 135 6.95 16.82 14.52
CA LEU A 135 7.93 17.41 15.43
C LEU A 135 8.85 16.32 15.97
N THR A 136 10.16 16.45 15.75
CA THR A 136 11.17 15.57 16.35
C THR A 136 11.86 16.27 17.51
N ILE A 137 11.70 15.73 18.73
CA ILE A 137 12.28 16.29 19.95
C ILE A 137 13.56 15.52 20.29
N CYS A 138 14.71 16.12 19.96
CA CYS A 138 16.02 15.47 19.99
C CYS A 138 16.76 15.73 21.32
N GLY A 139 17.25 14.67 21.95
CA GLY A 139 18.11 14.75 23.14
C GLY A 139 19.60 14.96 22.84
N PRO A 140 20.44 15.11 23.88
CA PRO A 140 21.87 15.41 23.70
C PRO A 140 22.73 14.18 23.31
N GLY A 141 22.19 12.96 23.44
CA GLY A 141 22.90 11.71 23.18
C GLY A 141 22.58 11.10 21.81
N ASN A 142 22.97 9.83 21.61
CA ASN A 142 22.81 9.12 20.35
C ASN A 142 21.34 9.12 19.87
N ASN A 143 20.37 8.84 20.75
CA ASN A 143 18.93 8.85 20.44
C ASN A 143 18.46 10.16 19.77
N GLY A 144 19.04 11.30 20.16
CA GLY A 144 18.77 12.58 19.51
C GLY A 144 19.37 12.68 18.12
N GLY A 145 20.57 12.13 17.90
CA GLY A 145 21.16 11.97 16.57
C GLY A 145 20.34 11.04 15.65
N ASP A 146 19.82 9.94 16.19
CA ASP A 146 18.88 9.06 15.49
C ASP A 146 17.60 9.82 15.09
N GLY A 147 17.12 10.71 15.97
CA GLY A 147 16.05 11.67 15.69
C GLY A 147 16.39 12.66 14.56
N LEU A 148 17.58 13.26 14.57
CA LEU A 148 18.03 14.18 13.50
C LEU A 148 18.09 13.45 12.14
N VAL A 149 18.62 12.23 12.10
CA VAL A 149 18.62 11.38 10.90
C VAL A 149 17.20 11.04 10.46
N ALA A 150 16.31 10.67 11.39
CA ALA A 150 14.91 10.36 11.10
C ALA A 150 14.18 11.58 10.50
N ALA A 151 14.40 12.78 11.04
CA ALA A 151 13.83 14.02 10.50
C ALA A 151 14.28 14.27 9.04
N ARG A 152 15.55 14.01 8.69
CA ARG A 152 16.04 14.10 7.31
C ARG A 152 15.35 13.09 6.38
N HIS A 153 15.24 11.83 6.78
CA HIS A 153 14.57 10.82 5.95
C HIS A 153 13.07 11.07 5.81
N LEU A 154 12.40 11.57 6.86
CA LEU A 154 10.99 11.98 6.79
C LEU A 154 10.79 13.14 5.79
N HIS A 155 11.68 14.12 5.71
CA HIS A 155 11.62 15.13 4.63
C HIS A 155 11.69 14.46 3.25
N HIS A 156 12.63 13.54 3.02
CA HIS A 156 12.74 12.81 1.76
C HIS A 156 11.55 11.87 1.46
N PHE A 157 10.82 11.42 2.49
CA PHE A 157 9.59 10.63 2.36
C PHE A 157 8.32 11.49 2.21
N GLY A 158 8.44 12.82 2.06
CA GLY A 158 7.34 13.73 1.77
C GLY A 158 6.62 14.33 2.99
N TYR A 159 7.19 14.18 4.19
CA TYR A 159 6.70 14.82 5.41
C TYR A 159 7.23 16.26 5.54
N LYS A 160 6.65 17.02 6.47
CA LYS A 160 7.07 18.35 6.87
C LYS A 160 7.61 18.29 8.31
N PRO A 161 8.88 17.88 8.50
CA PRO A 161 9.49 17.81 9.82
C PRO A 161 9.85 19.21 10.35
N PHE A 162 9.83 19.31 11.68
CA PHE A 162 10.31 20.38 12.53
C PHE A 162 11.16 19.73 13.62
N VAL A 163 12.21 20.40 14.12
CA VAL A 163 13.15 19.80 15.08
C VAL A 163 13.33 20.67 16.31
N CYS A 164 12.96 20.16 17.48
CA CYS A 164 13.35 20.76 18.75
C CYS A 164 14.62 20.07 19.25
N TYR A 165 15.76 20.76 19.25
CA TYR A 165 17.05 20.22 19.72
C TYR A 165 17.69 21.17 20.76
N PRO A 166 17.18 21.19 22.00
CA PRO A 166 17.48 22.26 22.97
C PRO A 166 18.85 22.15 23.64
N LYS A 167 19.52 20.98 23.56
CA LYS A 167 20.90 20.79 24.04
C LYS A 167 21.76 20.15 22.95
N ARG A 168 22.17 20.98 21.99
CA ARG A 168 23.08 20.60 20.89
C ARG A 168 24.43 20.13 21.46
N THR A 169 24.84 18.90 21.17
CA THR A 169 26.11 18.35 21.68
C THR A 169 27.29 18.78 20.79
N PRO A 170 28.36 19.39 21.34
CA PRO A 170 29.47 19.94 20.56
C PRO A 170 30.44 18.84 20.08
N LYS A 171 29.99 18.00 19.15
CA LYS A 171 30.82 17.05 18.40
C LYS A 171 30.55 17.21 16.89
N PRO A 172 31.54 17.00 16.01
CA PRO A 172 31.38 17.16 14.56
C PRO A 172 30.22 16.36 13.95
N LEU A 173 29.90 15.18 14.49
CA LEU A 173 28.77 14.35 14.06
C LEU A 173 27.43 15.10 14.14
N TYR A 174 27.07 15.58 15.34
CA TYR A 174 25.80 16.28 15.55
C TYR A 174 25.75 17.63 14.82
N ALA A 175 26.90 18.32 14.71
CA ALA A 175 27.00 19.53 13.90
C ALA A 175 26.72 19.24 12.41
N GLY A 176 27.28 18.17 11.85
CA GLY A 176 27.02 17.73 10.48
C GLY A 176 25.56 17.35 10.24
N LEU A 177 24.93 16.61 11.17
CA LEU A 177 23.50 16.28 11.10
C LEU A 177 22.61 17.53 11.13
N VAL A 178 22.93 18.51 11.97
CA VAL A 178 22.27 19.81 12.01
C VAL A 178 22.42 20.56 10.67
N THR A 179 23.64 20.64 10.12
CA THR A 179 23.88 21.29 8.82
C THR A 179 23.13 20.60 7.67
N GLN A 180 22.97 19.27 7.70
CA GLN A 180 22.15 18.54 6.71
C GLN A 180 20.66 18.92 6.77
N LEU A 181 20.12 19.12 7.97
CA LEU A 181 18.73 19.54 8.17
C LEU A 181 18.52 21.00 7.78
N GLU A 182 19.45 21.88 8.16
CA GLU A 182 19.46 23.31 7.78
C GLU A 182 19.56 23.46 6.25
N ALA A 183 20.34 22.62 5.57
CA ALA A 183 20.43 22.59 4.09
C ALA A 183 19.15 22.09 3.39
N LEU A 184 18.28 21.36 4.09
CA LEU A 184 16.95 20.96 3.62
C LEU A 184 15.84 21.96 4.04
N SER A 185 16.23 23.10 4.61
CA SER A 185 15.31 24.12 5.16
C SER A 185 14.34 23.58 6.23
N ILE A 186 14.75 22.55 6.97
CA ILE A 186 13.95 21.94 8.04
C ILE A 186 14.01 22.86 9.26
N PRO A 187 12.86 23.40 9.75
CA PRO A 187 12.88 24.38 10.83
C PRO A 187 13.34 23.76 12.16
N PHE A 188 14.24 24.47 12.85
CA PHE A 188 14.53 24.21 14.25
C PHE A 188 13.69 25.12 15.13
N LEU A 189 13.08 24.57 16.18
CA LEU A 189 12.26 25.29 17.14
C LEU A 189 12.90 25.24 18.54
N SER A 190 12.82 26.34 19.28
CA SER A 190 13.15 26.40 20.71
C SER A 190 12.01 25.84 21.58
N VAL A 191 12.26 25.63 22.88
CA VAL A 191 11.23 25.11 23.82
C VAL A 191 10.17 26.18 24.14
N GLU A 192 10.56 27.44 23.98
CA GLU A 192 9.77 28.65 24.14
C GLU A 192 8.92 28.95 22.90
N GLU A 193 9.36 28.52 21.71
CA GLU A 193 8.60 28.58 20.45
C GLU A 193 7.57 27.46 20.31
N LEU A 194 7.72 26.35 21.04
CA LEU A 194 6.75 25.27 21.04
C LEU A 194 5.47 25.65 21.82
N PRO A 195 4.26 25.38 21.29
CA PRO A 195 3.02 25.60 22.02
C PRO A 195 2.91 24.68 23.25
N SER A 196 2.06 25.06 24.20
CA SER A 196 1.77 24.24 25.39
C SER A 196 0.98 22.98 25.04
N ASP A 197 0.08 23.06 24.06
CA ASP A 197 -0.60 21.93 23.44
C ASP A 197 -0.02 21.70 22.04
N LEU A 198 0.77 20.63 21.90
CA LEU A 198 1.43 20.25 20.65
C LEU A 198 0.46 19.68 19.59
N SER A 199 -0.78 19.34 19.96
CA SER A 199 -1.66 18.54 19.08
C SER A 199 -2.23 19.31 17.88
N ASN A 200 -2.41 20.62 18.03
CA ASN A 200 -2.95 21.47 16.96
C ASN A 200 -1.95 21.64 15.81
N ASP A 201 -0.65 21.69 16.12
CA ASP A 201 0.41 22.09 15.20
C ASP A 201 1.19 20.93 14.55
N PHE A 202 1.16 19.74 15.16
CA PHE A 202 1.89 18.57 14.65
C PHE A 202 1.01 17.33 14.60
N ASP A 203 1.11 16.55 13.52
CA ASP A 203 0.35 15.31 13.33
C ASP A 203 1.08 14.10 13.95
N ILE A 204 2.41 14.15 14.02
CA ILE A 204 3.30 13.13 14.60
C ILE A 204 4.30 13.82 15.53
N LEU A 205 4.53 13.24 16.70
CA LEU A 205 5.48 13.70 17.71
C LEU A 205 6.54 12.61 17.94
N VAL A 206 7.75 12.81 17.44
CA VAL A 206 8.85 11.85 17.57
C VAL A 206 9.66 12.18 18.83
N ASP A 207 9.51 11.34 19.83
CA ASP A 207 10.29 11.33 21.06
C ASP A 207 11.65 10.67 20.80
N ALA A 208 12.68 11.52 20.68
CA ALA A 208 14.07 11.14 20.47
C ALA A 208 14.97 11.69 21.59
N MET A 209 14.44 11.84 22.82
CA MET A 209 15.17 12.51 23.91
C MET A 209 16.14 11.56 24.64
N PHE A 210 15.69 10.40 25.12
CA PHE A 210 16.49 9.49 25.93
C PHE A 210 16.31 8.02 25.53
N GLY A 211 17.34 7.43 24.91
CA GLY A 211 17.40 6.01 24.60
C GLY A 211 17.95 5.17 25.75
N PHE A 212 18.23 3.88 25.50
CA PHE A 212 18.62 2.91 26.53
C PHE A 212 19.82 3.30 27.42
N SER A 213 20.72 4.19 26.99
CA SER A 213 21.92 4.56 27.75
C SER A 213 21.69 5.68 28.79
N PHE A 214 20.43 6.05 29.07
CA PHE A 214 20.08 7.10 30.03
C PHE A 214 19.97 6.55 31.46
N HIS A 215 20.33 7.39 32.45
CA HIS A 215 20.27 7.05 33.87
C HIS A 215 19.83 8.27 34.70
N GLY A 216 19.05 8.03 35.75
CA GLY A 216 18.50 9.06 36.63
C GLY A 216 17.27 9.76 36.07
N SER A 217 16.84 10.84 36.71
CA SER A 217 15.64 11.59 36.31
C SER A 217 15.93 12.58 35.16
N PRO A 218 14.96 12.82 34.26
CA PRO A 218 14.97 13.97 33.36
C PRO A 218 15.18 15.30 34.10
N ARG A 219 15.70 16.31 33.40
CA ARG A 219 16.02 17.64 33.94
C ARG A 219 15.76 18.74 32.90
N PRO A 220 15.58 20.01 33.30
CA PRO A 220 15.18 21.08 32.39
C PRO A 220 16.06 21.21 31.14
N PRO A 221 15.48 21.36 29.93
CA PRO A 221 14.04 21.49 29.64
C PRO A 221 13.33 20.15 29.31
N PHE A 222 13.98 19.00 29.49
CA PHE A 222 13.44 17.71 29.01
C PHE A 222 12.34 17.14 29.90
N ASP A 223 12.25 17.55 31.16
CA ASP A 223 11.12 17.26 32.04
C ASP A 223 9.83 17.95 31.57
N ASP A 224 9.87 19.25 31.25
CA ASP A 224 8.74 19.96 30.63
C ASP A 224 8.31 19.31 29.30
N LEU A 225 9.27 19.01 28.41
CA LEU A 225 8.98 18.36 27.13
C LEU A 225 8.34 16.97 27.29
N ILE A 226 8.75 16.18 28.30
CA ILE A 226 8.11 14.91 28.64
C ILE A 226 6.67 15.14 29.16
N GLN A 227 6.45 16.12 30.05
CA GLN A 227 5.11 16.44 30.56
C GLN A 227 4.15 16.92 29.45
N ARG A 228 4.64 17.70 28.48
CA ARG A 228 3.87 18.09 27.28
C ARG A 228 3.52 16.93 26.35
N LEU A 229 4.24 15.79 26.42
CA LEU A 229 3.87 14.57 25.71
C LEU A 229 2.90 13.68 26.51
N VAL A 230 3.00 13.68 27.84
CA VAL A 230 2.08 12.94 28.72
C VAL A 230 0.66 13.51 28.65
N SER A 231 0.50 14.83 28.75
CA SER A 231 -0.81 15.50 28.80
C SER A 231 -1.69 15.31 27.55
N LEU A 232 -1.09 14.93 26.41
CA LEU A 232 -1.80 14.61 25.17
C LEU A 232 -2.66 13.35 25.28
N HIS A 233 -2.37 12.48 26.25
CA HIS A 233 -3.14 11.25 26.46
C HIS A 233 -4.50 11.50 27.13
N ASP A 234 -4.62 12.59 27.91
CA ASP A 234 -5.84 12.92 28.66
C ASP A 234 -6.88 13.68 27.81
N ASN A 235 -6.42 14.44 26.81
CA ASN A 235 -7.23 15.35 25.99
C ASN A 235 -8.02 14.64 24.85
N ASN A 236 -8.59 13.46 25.09
CA ASN A 236 -9.34 12.70 24.08
C ASN A 236 -10.74 13.28 23.79
N GLN A 237 -10.81 14.41 23.08
CA GLN A 237 -12.07 14.95 22.58
C GLN A 237 -12.63 14.10 21.42
N ILE A 238 -13.88 13.67 21.56
CA ILE A 238 -14.54 12.78 20.58
C ILE A 238 -14.67 13.50 19.22
N GLY A 239 -14.00 12.95 18.20
CA GLY A 239 -14.12 13.40 16.80
C GLY A 239 -13.01 14.33 16.31
N GLN A 240 -12.04 14.72 17.15
CA GLN A 240 -10.84 15.40 16.68
C GLN A 240 -9.75 14.41 16.27
N LYS A 241 -8.94 14.79 15.28
CA LYS A 241 -7.75 14.03 14.86
C LYS A 241 -6.62 14.28 15.87
N ARG A 242 -6.43 13.34 16.80
CA ARG A 242 -5.33 13.36 17.77
C ARG A 242 -3.98 13.08 17.10
N SER A 243 -2.95 13.77 17.54
CA SER A 243 -1.55 13.54 17.16
C SER A 243 -0.99 12.28 17.79
N VAL A 244 -0.12 11.58 17.05
CA VAL A 244 0.46 10.29 17.47
C VAL A 244 1.88 10.45 18.00
N ILE A 245 2.19 9.77 19.10
CA ILE A 245 3.52 9.82 19.72
C ILE A 245 4.35 8.61 19.29
N VAL A 246 5.58 8.85 18.83
CA VAL A 246 6.52 7.85 18.32
C VAL A 246 7.81 7.91 19.15
N SER A 247 8.05 6.94 20.02
CA SER A 247 9.29 6.87 20.80
C SER A 247 10.39 6.10 20.07
N VAL A 248 11.59 6.68 20.03
CA VAL A 248 12.80 6.05 19.49
C VAL A 248 13.51 5.26 20.59
N ASP A 249 13.72 3.99 20.32
CA ASP A 249 14.36 2.95 21.13
C ASP A 249 13.63 2.55 22.44
N ILE A 250 13.45 3.52 23.33
CA ILE A 250 12.73 3.43 24.62
C ILE A 250 11.96 4.75 24.84
N PRO A 251 10.75 4.74 25.41
CA PRO A 251 10.02 5.98 25.69
C PRO A 251 10.72 6.82 26.75
N SER A 252 10.95 8.10 26.47
CA SER A 252 11.78 8.95 27.33
C SER A 252 11.21 9.09 28.74
N GLY A 253 12.04 8.78 29.73
CA GLY A 253 11.67 8.78 31.16
C GLY A 253 11.18 7.43 31.69
N TRP A 254 10.95 6.42 30.85
CA TRP A 254 10.71 5.05 31.33
C TRP A 254 11.99 4.43 31.91
N HIS A 255 11.84 3.48 32.84
CA HIS A 255 12.96 2.62 33.24
C HIS A 255 13.28 1.62 32.12
N VAL A 256 14.55 1.49 31.75
CA VAL A 256 14.97 0.73 30.57
C VAL A 256 14.63 -0.76 30.66
N GLU A 257 14.53 -1.31 31.87
CA GLU A 257 14.16 -2.72 32.09
C GLU A 257 12.76 -2.95 32.66
N GLU A 258 12.24 -2.03 33.47
CA GLU A 258 10.91 -2.19 34.11
C GLU A 258 9.79 -1.46 33.37
N GLY A 259 10.13 -0.55 32.44
CA GLY A 259 9.20 0.28 31.67
C GLY A 259 8.65 1.46 32.47
N ASP A 260 7.38 1.79 32.25
CA ASP A 260 6.66 2.80 33.03
C ASP A 260 6.29 2.24 34.41
N VAL A 261 7.14 2.52 35.41
CA VAL A 261 7.02 1.98 36.78
C VAL A 261 5.82 2.57 37.51
N ASP A 262 5.67 3.89 37.47
CA ASP A 262 4.62 4.63 38.19
C ASP A 262 3.32 4.79 37.38
N GLY A 263 3.32 4.40 36.10
CA GLY A 263 2.17 4.54 35.20
C GLY A 263 1.95 5.98 34.71
N ALA A 264 2.86 6.91 34.98
CA ALA A 264 2.77 8.33 34.64
C ALA A 264 3.72 8.74 33.48
N GLY A 265 4.47 7.79 32.90
CA GLY A 265 5.33 8.04 31.75
C GLY A 265 4.57 8.27 30.43
N ILE A 266 5.33 8.67 29.39
CA ILE A 266 4.81 8.85 28.02
C ILE A 266 4.06 7.59 27.57
N LYS A 267 2.94 7.77 26.87
CA LYS A 267 2.12 6.69 26.29
C LYS A 267 2.24 6.70 24.75
N PRO A 268 3.36 6.21 24.17
CA PRO A 268 3.54 6.26 22.73
C PRO A 268 2.55 5.36 21.98
N ASP A 269 2.06 5.86 20.86
CA ASP A 269 1.24 5.10 19.91
C ASP A 269 2.14 4.16 19.06
N MET A 270 3.40 4.56 18.83
CA MET A 270 4.43 3.73 18.20
C MET A 270 5.73 3.70 19.02
N LEU A 271 6.33 2.52 19.16
CA LEU A 271 7.69 2.33 19.68
C LEU A 271 8.57 1.71 18.59
N VAL A 272 9.71 2.33 18.28
CA VAL A 272 10.69 1.79 17.33
C VAL A 272 11.94 1.38 18.10
N SER A 273 12.00 0.12 18.53
CA SER A 273 13.18 -0.43 19.21
C SER A 273 14.32 -0.67 18.22
N LEU A 274 15.53 -0.23 18.56
CA LEU A 274 16.73 -0.37 17.72
C LEU A 274 17.58 -1.57 18.18
N THR A 275 18.19 -2.27 17.22
CA THR A 275 19.05 -3.47 17.43
C THR A 275 18.27 -4.69 17.95
N ALA A 276 17.68 -4.57 19.14
CA ALA A 276 16.71 -5.48 19.75
C ALA A 276 15.90 -4.69 20.81
N PRO A 277 14.64 -5.07 21.13
CA PRO A 277 13.87 -4.39 22.15
C PRO A 277 14.53 -4.50 23.54
N LYS A 278 14.46 -3.42 24.32
CA LYS A 278 14.91 -3.43 25.73
C LYS A 278 13.79 -3.93 26.64
N LEU A 279 14.13 -4.53 27.78
CA LEU A 279 13.18 -5.21 28.68
C LEU A 279 11.95 -4.37 29.05
N GLY A 280 12.10 -3.06 29.25
CA GLY A 280 11.00 -2.12 29.56
C GLY A 280 9.96 -2.00 28.44
N ALA A 281 10.32 -2.31 27.19
CA ALA A 281 9.38 -2.38 26.06
C ALA A 281 8.32 -3.48 26.25
N LYS A 282 8.50 -4.45 27.17
CA LYS A 282 7.43 -5.39 27.56
C LYS A 282 6.22 -4.72 28.22
N LYS A 283 6.34 -3.45 28.64
CA LYS A 283 5.23 -2.61 29.12
C LYS A 283 4.56 -1.77 28.02
N PHE A 284 5.06 -1.81 26.77
CA PHE A 284 4.47 -1.06 25.68
C PHE A 284 3.06 -1.56 25.35
N GLY A 285 2.08 -0.68 25.52
CA GLY A 285 0.66 -0.95 25.25
C GLY A 285 0.11 -0.24 24.01
N GLY A 286 0.96 0.48 23.24
CA GLY A 286 0.53 1.17 22.03
C GLY A 286 0.26 0.21 20.86
N PRO A 287 -0.49 0.63 19.84
CA PRO A 287 -0.88 -0.22 18.72
C PRO A 287 0.29 -0.67 17.81
N HIS A 288 1.47 -0.04 17.87
CA HIS A 288 2.54 -0.26 16.89
C HIS A 288 3.94 -0.40 17.51
N HIS A 289 4.40 -1.64 17.73
CA HIS A 289 5.81 -1.91 18.03
C HIS A 289 6.56 -2.31 16.75
N PHE A 290 7.71 -1.67 16.49
CA PHE A 290 8.62 -2.00 15.40
C PHE A 290 10.02 -2.30 15.93
N LEU A 291 10.70 -3.22 15.24
CA LEU A 291 12.14 -3.43 15.34
C LEU A 291 12.82 -2.75 14.15
N GLY A 292 13.83 -1.93 14.44
CA GLY A 292 14.72 -1.29 13.49
C GLY A 292 16.19 -1.59 13.79
N GLY A 293 17.09 -1.02 12.99
CA GLY A 293 18.53 -1.30 13.10
C GLY A 293 18.91 -2.65 12.47
N ARG A 294 18.58 -2.81 11.18
CA ARG A 294 18.88 -4.02 10.39
C ARG A 294 20.38 -4.14 10.03
N PHE A 295 21.23 -4.18 11.05
CA PHE A 295 22.69 -4.31 10.94
C PHE A 295 23.30 -5.38 11.87
N VAL A 296 22.50 -6.00 12.75
CA VAL A 296 22.96 -7.00 13.74
C VAL A 296 23.70 -8.18 13.07
N PRO A 297 25.01 -8.36 13.31
CA PRO A 297 25.76 -9.46 12.71
C PRO A 297 25.39 -10.82 13.33
N PRO A 298 25.46 -11.94 12.58
CA PRO A 298 25.11 -13.27 13.10
C PRO A 298 25.86 -13.65 14.38
N ALA A 299 27.14 -13.28 14.53
CA ALA A 299 27.92 -13.55 15.72
C ALA A 299 27.41 -12.82 16.98
N ILE A 300 26.79 -11.64 16.84
CA ILE A 300 26.12 -10.93 17.94
C ILE A 300 24.81 -11.63 18.30
N ALA A 301 24.02 -12.00 17.29
CA ALA A 301 22.78 -12.73 17.48
C ALA A 301 23.01 -14.09 18.16
N GLU A 302 24.08 -14.81 17.81
CA GLU A 302 24.48 -16.06 18.45
C GLU A 302 24.97 -15.84 19.90
N LYS A 303 25.93 -14.91 20.10
CA LYS A 303 26.50 -14.58 21.43
C LYS A 303 25.43 -14.24 22.47
N TYR A 304 24.47 -13.39 22.10
CA TYR A 304 23.40 -12.92 22.98
C TYR A 304 22.07 -13.68 22.81
N LYS A 305 22.04 -14.75 22.00
CA LYS A 305 20.85 -15.60 21.75
C LYS A 305 19.62 -14.76 21.31
N LEU A 306 19.85 -13.84 20.38
CA LEU A 306 18.84 -12.92 19.87
C LEU A 306 17.95 -13.63 18.85
N VAL A 307 16.72 -13.93 19.25
CA VAL A 307 15.64 -14.29 18.34
C VAL A 307 15.11 -12.98 17.75
N LEU A 308 15.53 -12.68 16.52
CA LEU A 308 15.07 -11.52 15.76
C LEU A 308 14.25 -12.00 14.55
N PRO A 309 13.09 -11.37 14.25
CA PRO A 309 12.25 -11.77 13.13
C PRO A 309 12.89 -11.40 11.77
N PRO A 310 12.57 -12.15 10.70
CA PRO A 310 13.09 -11.85 9.37
C PRO A 310 12.49 -10.54 8.83
N TYR A 311 13.35 -9.57 8.52
CA TYR A 311 12.94 -8.32 7.89
C TYR A 311 12.43 -8.56 6.45
N PRO A 312 11.26 -8.03 6.06
CA PRO A 312 10.67 -8.29 4.75
C PRO A 312 11.45 -7.59 3.63
N GLY A 313 11.94 -8.37 2.65
CA GLY A 313 12.62 -7.85 1.47
C GLY A 313 13.80 -6.95 1.81
N THR A 314 13.77 -5.71 1.33
CA THR A 314 14.76 -4.64 1.58
C THR A 314 14.38 -3.70 2.75
N SER A 315 13.30 -3.97 3.49
CA SER A 315 12.85 -3.08 4.57
C SER A 315 13.90 -2.93 5.68
N MET A 316 14.05 -1.71 6.21
CA MET A 316 14.90 -1.40 7.37
C MET A 316 14.17 -1.56 8.71
N CYS A 317 12.87 -1.80 8.69
CA CYS A 317 12.04 -2.04 9.86
C CYS A 317 11.15 -3.29 9.70
N VAL A 318 10.74 -3.89 10.81
CA VAL A 318 9.78 -4.99 10.84
C VAL A 318 8.87 -4.84 12.06
N ARG A 319 7.55 -5.02 11.88
CA ARG A 319 6.58 -4.95 12.99
C ARG A 319 6.78 -6.15 13.93
N ILE A 320 6.74 -5.89 15.23
CA ILE A 320 6.87 -6.92 16.29
C ILE A 320 5.72 -6.79 17.30
N GLY A 321 5.63 -7.76 18.22
CA GLY A 321 4.54 -7.81 19.18
C GLY A 321 3.19 -8.17 18.53
N LYS A 322 2.10 -7.94 19.27
CA LYS A 322 0.75 -8.31 18.83
C LYS A 322 0.24 -7.34 17.76
N PRO A 323 -0.48 -7.81 16.71
CA PRO A 323 -1.18 -6.92 15.81
C PRO A 323 -2.25 -6.13 16.59
N PRO A 324 -2.51 -4.85 16.24
CA PRO A 324 -3.51 -4.05 16.92
C PRO A 324 -4.90 -4.69 16.80
N GLN A 325 -5.68 -4.64 17.88
CA GLN A 325 -7.06 -5.10 17.88
C GLN A 325 -7.94 -4.09 17.16
N ILE A 326 -8.04 -4.23 15.83
CA ILE A 326 -8.82 -3.35 14.96
C ILE A 326 -10.32 -3.49 15.27
N ASP A 327 -10.98 -2.40 15.66
CA ASP A 327 -12.43 -2.33 15.58
C ASP A 327 -12.85 -2.21 14.11
N ILE A 328 -13.50 -3.26 13.61
CA ILE A 328 -14.03 -3.34 12.25
C ILE A 328 -15.07 -2.23 11.99
N SER A 329 -15.76 -1.73 13.02
CA SER A 329 -16.73 -0.63 12.90
C SER A 329 -16.10 0.74 12.60
N ALA A 330 -14.81 0.89 12.94
CA ALA A 330 -14.01 2.09 12.75
C ALA A 330 -13.27 2.12 11.39
N LEU A 331 -13.23 1.01 10.64
CA LEU A 331 -12.69 0.94 9.28
C LEU A 331 -13.61 1.69 8.28
N ARG A 332 -13.55 3.03 8.31
CA ARG A 332 -14.38 3.93 7.50
C ARG A 332 -13.53 4.84 6.64
N GLU A 333 -13.35 4.42 5.39
CA GLU A 333 -12.73 5.28 4.37
C GLU A 333 -13.71 6.35 3.88
N ASN A 334 -13.21 7.57 3.71
CA ASN A 334 -13.96 8.69 3.12
C ASN A 334 -13.56 8.81 1.64
N TYR A 335 -14.24 8.07 0.76
CA TYR A 335 -13.95 8.09 -0.67
C TYR A 335 -14.00 9.51 -1.25
N ILE A 336 -13.02 9.83 -2.09
CA ILE A 336 -12.97 11.07 -2.87
C ILE A 336 -12.89 10.67 -4.34
N SER A 337 -14.02 10.80 -5.04
CA SER A 337 -14.17 10.44 -6.45
C SER A 337 -14.78 11.61 -7.23
N PRO A 338 -14.65 11.65 -8.57
CA PRO A 338 -15.53 12.48 -9.41
C PRO A 338 -17.00 12.07 -9.22
N GLU A 339 -17.92 13.02 -9.38
CA GLU A 339 -19.36 12.72 -9.49
C GLU A 339 -19.63 11.85 -10.72
N PHE A 340 -20.61 10.95 -10.63
CA PHE A 340 -20.98 10.03 -11.72
C PHE A 340 -22.47 10.19 -12.05
N LEU A 341 -22.76 10.95 -13.12
CA LEU A 341 -24.10 11.42 -13.47
C LEU A 341 -24.67 10.78 -14.75
N GLU A 342 -25.99 10.72 -14.84
CA GLU A 342 -26.79 10.06 -15.89
C GLU A 342 -26.48 10.58 -17.30
N GLU A 343 -26.10 11.86 -17.44
CA GLU A 343 -25.72 12.49 -18.71
C GLU A 343 -24.25 12.25 -19.12
N GLN A 344 -23.44 11.61 -18.28
CA GLN A 344 -22.00 11.40 -18.49
C GLN A 344 -21.66 9.97 -18.98
N VAL A 345 -22.65 9.07 -18.99
CA VAL A 345 -22.45 7.64 -19.23
C VAL A 345 -22.78 7.20 -20.66
N GLU A 346 -22.13 6.12 -21.11
CA GLU A 346 -22.42 5.53 -22.41
C GLU A 346 -23.82 4.91 -22.43
N ALA A 347 -24.62 5.20 -23.46
CA ALA A 347 -25.96 4.62 -23.63
C ALA A 347 -25.98 3.09 -23.82
N ASN A 348 -24.82 2.47 -24.07
CA ASN A 348 -24.63 1.03 -24.04
C ASN A 348 -23.73 0.65 -22.85
N PRO A 349 -24.20 -0.17 -21.89
CA PRO A 349 -23.42 -0.50 -20.70
C PRO A 349 -22.17 -1.35 -20.99
N ILE A 350 -22.09 -2.06 -22.13
CA ILE A 350 -20.84 -2.74 -22.53
C ILE A 350 -19.76 -1.71 -22.87
N ASN A 351 -20.13 -0.56 -23.45
CA ASN A 351 -19.19 0.54 -23.69
C ASN A 351 -18.82 1.25 -22.37
N GLN A 352 -19.79 1.46 -21.47
CA GLN A 352 -19.53 2.02 -20.14
C GLN A 352 -18.60 1.12 -19.31
N PHE A 353 -18.76 -0.21 -19.38
CA PHE A 353 -17.84 -1.16 -18.78
C PHE A 353 -16.44 -1.05 -19.37
N ARG A 354 -16.31 -1.04 -20.71
CA ARG A 354 -15.00 -0.91 -21.39
C ARG A 354 -14.27 0.36 -20.96
N LYS A 355 -14.97 1.51 -20.96
CA LYS A 355 -14.46 2.80 -20.48
C LYS A 355 -13.86 2.71 -19.06
N TRP A 356 -14.59 2.13 -18.09
CA TRP A 356 -14.09 1.94 -16.72
C TRP A 356 -13.02 0.85 -16.59
N PHE A 357 -13.04 -0.17 -17.44
CA PHE A 357 -12.02 -1.22 -17.48
C PHE A 357 -10.69 -0.70 -18.04
N ASP A 358 -10.74 0.16 -19.06
CA ASP A 358 -9.60 0.86 -19.62
C ASP A 358 -9.02 1.85 -18.60
N ASP A 359 -9.85 2.59 -17.84
CA ASP A 359 -9.43 3.39 -16.69
C ASP A 359 -8.70 2.54 -15.63
N ALA A 360 -9.23 1.35 -15.30
CA ALA A 360 -8.63 0.42 -14.32
C ALA A 360 -7.27 -0.15 -14.79
N MET A 361 -7.09 -0.38 -16.08
CA MET A 361 -5.80 -0.74 -16.66
C MET A 361 -4.83 0.45 -16.67
N ALA A 362 -5.29 1.65 -17.02
CA ALA A 362 -4.48 2.87 -17.06
C ALA A 362 -3.99 3.30 -15.66
N ALA A 363 -4.81 3.08 -14.63
CA ALA A 363 -4.43 3.25 -13.22
C ALA A 363 -3.44 2.19 -12.70
N GLY A 364 -3.09 1.18 -13.51
CA GLY A 364 -2.14 0.13 -13.12
C GLY A 364 -2.66 -0.82 -12.05
N LEU A 365 -3.98 -0.95 -11.90
CA LEU A 365 -4.56 -1.84 -10.89
C LEU A 365 -4.14 -3.29 -11.12
N LYS A 366 -4.04 -4.06 -10.04
CA LYS A 366 -3.66 -5.47 -10.10
C LYS A 366 -4.85 -6.32 -10.53
N GLU A 367 -4.67 -7.09 -11.62
CA GLU A 367 -5.66 -8.06 -12.13
C GLU A 367 -7.07 -7.44 -12.32
N PRO A 368 -7.23 -6.33 -13.06
CA PRO A 368 -8.52 -5.61 -13.16
C PRO A 368 -9.61 -6.43 -13.87
N ASN A 369 -9.22 -7.52 -14.54
CA ASN A 369 -10.11 -8.50 -15.16
C ASN A 369 -10.55 -9.63 -14.20
N ALA A 370 -10.18 -9.57 -12.92
CA ALA A 370 -10.71 -10.46 -11.89
C ALA A 370 -12.13 -10.04 -11.49
N MET A 371 -13.04 -11.01 -11.40
CA MET A 371 -14.44 -10.81 -11.04
C MET A 371 -14.92 -11.91 -10.10
N ALA A 372 -15.73 -11.54 -9.11
CA ALA A 372 -16.44 -12.52 -8.29
C ALA A 372 -17.65 -13.02 -9.09
N LEU A 373 -17.62 -14.31 -9.45
CA LEU A 373 -18.73 -15.01 -10.10
C LEU A 373 -19.57 -15.71 -9.03
N SER A 374 -20.83 -15.29 -8.88
CA SER A 374 -21.82 -15.88 -7.97
C SER A 374 -22.82 -16.71 -8.75
N THR A 375 -23.04 -17.95 -8.32
CA THR A 375 -23.99 -18.92 -8.92
C THR A 375 -24.79 -19.61 -7.82
N VAL A 376 -25.96 -20.17 -8.17
CA VAL A 376 -26.92 -20.76 -7.22
C VAL A 376 -27.42 -22.08 -7.83
N GLY A 377 -27.34 -23.21 -7.11
CA GLY A 377 -27.90 -24.49 -7.58
C GLY A 377 -29.38 -24.68 -7.19
N GLU A 378 -29.92 -25.87 -7.40
CA GLU A 378 -31.32 -26.18 -7.03
C GLU A 378 -31.60 -26.01 -5.52
N ASP A 379 -30.56 -26.09 -4.68
CA ASP A 379 -30.67 -25.95 -3.22
C ASP A 379 -30.86 -24.50 -2.72
N GLY A 380 -30.92 -23.53 -3.65
CA GLY A 380 -31.13 -22.11 -3.39
C GLY A 380 -29.95 -21.39 -2.74
N LYS A 381 -28.81 -22.05 -2.50
CA LYS A 381 -27.68 -21.43 -1.78
C LYS A 381 -26.68 -20.80 -2.74
N PRO A 382 -26.43 -19.48 -2.68
CA PRO A 382 -25.41 -18.85 -3.50
C PRO A 382 -24.02 -19.33 -3.10
N SER A 383 -23.14 -19.52 -4.08
CA SER A 383 -21.71 -19.62 -3.85
C SER A 383 -20.91 -18.74 -4.82
N SER A 384 -19.95 -18.00 -4.27
CA SER A 384 -19.14 -17.01 -4.98
C SER A 384 -17.68 -17.43 -4.98
N ARG A 385 -16.95 -17.06 -6.04
CA ARG A 385 -15.49 -17.24 -6.15
C ARG A 385 -14.92 -16.31 -7.21
N MET A 386 -13.66 -15.93 -7.08
CA MET A 386 -12.96 -15.18 -8.12
C MET A 386 -12.75 -16.05 -9.37
N VAL A 387 -13.05 -15.48 -10.53
CA VAL A 387 -12.65 -15.97 -11.86
C VAL A 387 -12.06 -14.80 -12.64
N LEU A 388 -11.41 -15.10 -13.77
CA LEU A 388 -10.90 -14.06 -14.66
C LEU A 388 -11.82 -13.91 -15.88
N LEU A 389 -12.21 -12.69 -16.19
CA LEU A 389 -12.75 -12.31 -17.50
C LEU A 389 -11.68 -12.57 -18.57
N LYS A 390 -12.08 -13.18 -19.69
CA LYS A 390 -11.21 -13.57 -20.81
C LYS A 390 -11.74 -13.21 -22.19
N GLY A 391 -13.02 -12.87 -22.31
CA GLY A 391 -13.59 -12.23 -23.50
C GLY A 391 -14.68 -11.26 -23.11
N LEU A 392 -14.82 -10.17 -23.86
CA LEU A 392 -15.92 -9.22 -23.75
C LEU A 392 -16.27 -8.73 -25.16
N ASP A 393 -17.33 -9.28 -25.73
CA ASP A 393 -17.85 -8.89 -27.04
C ASP A 393 -19.24 -8.24 -26.92
N LYS A 394 -19.96 -8.17 -28.04
CA LYS A 394 -21.31 -7.61 -28.12
C LYS A 394 -22.39 -8.48 -27.46
N ASP A 395 -22.12 -9.77 -27.28
CA ASP A 395 -23.09 -10.77 -26.82
C ASP A 395 -22.90 -11.08 -25.33
N GLY A 396 -21.68 -10.95 -24.78
CA GLY A 396 -21.51 -10.98 -23.33
C GLY A 396 -20.09 -11.08 -22.76
N PHE A 397 -20.05 -11.48 -21.49
CA PHE A 397 -18.85 -11.66 -20.67
C PHE A 397 -18.43 -13.13 -20.65
N VAL A 398 -17.20 -13.44 -21.08
CA VAL A 398 -16.70 -14.82 -21.22
C VAL A 398 -15.60 -15.13 -20.21
N TRP A 399 -15.74 -16.26 -19.50
CA TRP A 399 -14.72 -16.86 -18.64
C TRP A 399 -14.63 -18.38 -18.89
N TYR A 400 -13.58 -19.03 -18.40
CA TYR A 400 -13.32 -20.45 -18.66
C TYR A 400 -13.15 -21.26 -17.37
N THR A 401 -13.60 -22.52 -17.38
CA THR A 401 -13.64 -23.39 -16.21
C THR A 401 -13.64 -24.88 -16.58
N ASN A 402 -13.28 -25.74 -15.63
CA ASN A 402 -13.64 -27.16 -15.66
C ASN A 402 -15.18 -27.27 -15.48
N TYR A 403 -15.85 -28.06 -16.33
CA TYR A 403 -17.31 -28.22 -16.36
C TYR A 403 -17.87 -29.14 -15.25
N GLU A 404 -17.01 -29.84 -14.50
CA GLU A 404 -17.36 -30.70 -13.36
C GLU A 404 -17.28 -29.94 -12.02
N SER A 405 -16.70 -28.74 -12.04
CA SER A 405 -16.58 -27.87 -10.87
C SER A 405 -17.93 -27.46 -10.29
N ARG A 406 -17.99 -27.13 -9.00
CA ARG A 406 -19.25 -26.77 -8.30
C ARG A 406 -20.06 -25.72 -9.07
N LYS A 407 -19.41 -24.64 -9.53
CA LYS A 407 -20.08 -23.57 -10.28
C LYS A 407 -20.70 -24.01 -11.61
N ALA A 408 -20.10 -25.01 -12.26
CA ALA A 408 -20.53 -25.49 -13.56
C ALA A 408 -21.75 -26.43 -13.44
N ARG A 409 -21.83 -27.18 -12.33
CA ARG A 409 -23.04 -27.91 -11.92
C ARG A 409 -24.19 -26.96 -11.55
N GLU A 410 -23.92 -26.00 -10.67
CA GLU A 410 -24.88 -24.93 -10.34
C GLU A 410 -25.41 -24.22 -11.61
N LEU A 411 -24.54 -23.95 -12.60
CA LEU A 411 -24.92 -23.36 -13.89
C LEU A 411 -25.66 -24.30 -14.87
N SER A 412 -25.57 -25.63 -14.69
CA SER A 412 -26.37 -26.59 -15.47
C SER A 412 -27.75 -26.85 -14.85
N GLU A 413 -27.87 -26.65 -13.54
CA GLU A 413 -29.13 -26.68 -12.80
C GLU A 413 -29.92 -25.37 -13.02
N ASN A 414 -29.23 -24.23 -12.89
CA ASN A 414 -29.79 -22.89 -12.97
C ASN A 414 -28.86 -21.99 -13.81
N PRO A 415 -29.17 -21.73 -15.10
CA PRO A 415 -28.29 -21.01 -16.01
C PRO A 415 -28.35 -19.48 -15.79
N GLN A 416 -28.22 -19.03 -14.55
CA GLN A 416 -28.22 -17.62 -14.14
C GLN A 416 -27.01 -17.33 -13.25
N ALA A 417 -26.39 -16.16 -13.40
CA ALA A 417 -25.29 -15.74 -12.54
C ALA A 417 -25.24 -14.21 -12.33
N SER A 418 -24.45 -13.83 -11.33
CA SER A 418 -24.05 -12.45 -11.06
C SER A 418 -22.53 -12.35 -11.08
N LEU A 419 -22.00 -11.35 -11.80
CA LEU A 419 -20.59 -10.97 -11.84
C LEU A 419 -20.42 -9.68 -11.06
N LEU A 420 -19.40 -9.61 -10.19
CA LEU A 420 -19.01 -8.37 -9.52
C LEU A 420 -17.52 -8.09 -9.76
N PHE A 421 -17.25 -6.94 -10.36
CA PHE A 421 -15.92 -6.33 -10.42
C PHE A 421 -15.79 -5.31 -9.29
N TYR A 422 -14.64 -5.28 -8.63
CA TYR A 422 -14.29 -4.26 -7.64
C TYR A 422 -12.89 -3.71 -7.97
N TRP A 423 -12.80 -2.39 -8.10
CA TRP A 423 -11.60 -1.64 -8.40
C TRP A 423 -11.39 -0.64 -7.27
N ASP A 424 -10.73 -1.12 -6.20
CA ASP A 424 -10.47 -0.42 -4.95
C ASP A 424 -9.76 0.92 -5.18
N GLY A 425 -8.64 0.93 -5.90
CA GLY A 425 -7.88 2.13 -6.23
C GLY A 425 -8.60 3.17 -7.11
N LEU A 426 -9.82 2.89 -7.57
CA LEU A 426 -10.71 3.83 -8.25
C LEU A 426 -12.05 4.06 -7.53
N ASN A 427 -12.26 3.44 -6.36
CA ASN A 427 -13.52 3.42 -5.62
C ASN A 427 -14.72 2.96 -6.48
N ARG A 428 -14.53 1.97 -7.38
CA ARG A 428 -15.56 1.55 -8.36
C ARG A 428 -15.98 0.11 -8.18
N GLN A 429 -17.27 -0.16 -8.40
CA GLN A 429 -17.80 -1.52 -8.58
C GLN A 429 -18.66 -1.59 -9.85
N VAL A 430 -18.65 -2.74 -10.53
CA VAL A 430 -19.63 -3.04 -11.57
C VAL A 430 -20.25 -4.40 -11.31
N ARG A 431 -21.58 -4.44 -11.14
CA ARG A 431 -22.36 -5.67 -11.10
C ARG A 431 -22.96 -5.94 -12.47
N VAL A 432 -22.95 -7.19 -12.92
CA VAL A 432 -23.58 -7.65 -14.17
C VAL A 432 -24.34 -8.94 -13.89
N GLU A 433 -25.61 -9.00 -14.30
CA GLU A 433 -26.48 -10.16 -14.08
C GLU A 433 -27.12 -10.60 -15.39
N GLY A 434 -27.39 -11.91 -15.52
CA GLY A 434 -28.11 -12.46 -16.66
C GLY A 434 -27.89 -13.96 -16.89
N PRO A 435 -28.55 -14.52 -17.91
CA PRO A 435 -28.45 -15.92 -18.26
C PRO A 435 -27.05 -16.28 -18.77
N VAL A 436 -26.67 -17.53 -18.53
CA VAL A 436 -25.35 -18.07 -18.82
C VAL A 436 -25.46 -19.30 -19.72
N GLN A 437 -24.71 -19.29 -20.82
CA GLN A 437 -24.60 -20.41 -21.75
C GLN A 437 -23.15 -20.86 -21.89
N LYS A 438 -22.91 -22.12 -22.30
CA LYS A 438 -21.57 -22.53 -22.75
C LYS A 438 -21.21 -21.79 -24.04
N VAL A 439 -19.92 -21.51 -24.23
CA VAL A 439 -19.41 -21.15 -25.57
C VAL A 439 -19.28 -22.40 -26.43
N SER A 440 -18.98 -22.25 -27.73
CA SER A 440 -18.81 -23.41 -28.60
C SER A 440 -17.58 -24.25 -28.18
N ASP A 441 -17.54 -25.51 -28.61
CA ASP A 441 -16.36 -26.35 -28.32
C ASP A 441 -15.13 -25.86 -29.10
N GLU A 442 -15.30 -25.23 -30.27
CA GLU A 442 -14.23 -24.60 -31.04
C GLU A 442 -13.67 -23.36 -30.32
N GLU A 443 -14.52 -22.48 -29.77
CA GLU A 443 -14.08 -21.34 -28.95
C GLU A 443 -13.35 -21.85 -27.68
N SER A 444 -13.86 -22.93 -27.09
CA SER A 444 -13.23 -23.60 -25.94
C SER A 444 -11.88 -24.24 -26.27
N GLU A 445 -11.73 -24.86 -27.44
CA GLU A 445 -10.51 -25.51 -27.91
C GLU A 445 -9.44 -24.46 -28.29
N GLN A 446 -9.82 -23.44 -29.06
CA GLN A 446 -8.95 -22.33 -29.43
C GLN A 446 -8.41 -21.60 -28.20
N TYR A 447 -9.27 -21.27 -27.22
CA TYR A 447 -8.80 -20.64 -25.99
C TYR A 447 -7.96 -21.61 -25.14
N PHE A 448 -8.30 -22.91 -25.07
CA PHE A 448 -7.49 -23.89 -24.32
C PHE A 448 -6.05 -23.93 -24.82
N HIS A 449 -5.84 -24.05 -26.13
CA HIS A 449 -4.50 -24.13 -26.73
C HIS A 449 -3.72 -22.82 -26.70
N SER A 450 -4.39 -21.66 -26.62
CA SER A 450 -3.72 -20.36 -26.45
C SER A 450 -3.03 -20.21 -25.09
N ARG A 451 -3.38 -21.03 -24.09
CA ARG A 451 -2.82 -20.97 -22.73
C ARG A 451 -1.42 -21.60 -22.67
N PRO A 452 -0.50 -21.13 -21.80
CA PRO A 452 0.80 -21.78 -21.60
C PRO A 452 0.68 -23.27 -21.25
N ARG A 453 1.59 -24.13 -21.74
CA ARG A 453 1.50 -25.61 -21.57
C ARG A 453 1.30 -26.05 -20.12
N GLY A 454 1.96 -25.44 -19.13
CA GLY A 454 1.73 -25.71 -17.71
C GLY A 454 0.31 -25.40 -17.22
N SER A 455 -0.37 -24.42 -17.82
CA SER A 455 -1.80 -24.15 -17.59
C SER A 455 -2.73 -25.17 -18.28
N GLN A 456 -2.31 -25.72 -19.42
CA GLN A 456 -3.02 -26.82 -20.09
C GLN A 456 -2.94 -28.10 -19.22
N ILE A 457 -1.73 -28.49 -18.80
CA ILE A 457 -1.49 -29.61 -17.87
C ILE A 457 -2.26 -29.41 -16.56
N GLY A 458 -2.15 -28.23 -15.93
CA GLY A 458 -2.86 -27.93 -14.68
C GLY A 458 -4.39 -28.02 -14.77
N ALA A 459 -4.97 -27.86 -15.96
CA ALA A 459 -6.41 -28.06 -16.19
C ALA A 459 -6.82 -29.55 -16.30
N ILE A 460 -5.88 -30.45 -16.63
CA ILE A 460 -6.09 -31.90 -16.62
C ILE A 460 -5.95 -32.45 -15.19
N VAL A 461 -4.90 -32.04 -14.47
CA VAL A 461 -4.66 -32.41 -13.06
C VAL A 461 -5.79 -31.90 -12.15
N SER A 462 -6.34 -30.71 -12.42
CA SER A 462 -7.38 -30.11 -11.60
C SER A 462 -8.77 -30.68 -11.91
N LYS A 463 -9.09 -31.81 -11.26
CA LYS A 463 -10.47 -32.25 -10.94
C LYS A 463 -11.11 -31.22 -9.99
N GLN A 464 -11.53 -30.09 -10.56
CA GLN A 464 -11.82 -28.90 -9.79
C GLN A 464 -13.06 -29.10 -8.90
N SER A 465 -12.98 -28.66 -7.64
CA SER A 465 -14.02 -28.86 -6.61
C SER A 465 -14.23 -30.31 -6.13
N THR A 466 -13.30 -31.24 -6.39
CA THR A 466 -13.24 -32.53 -5.66
C THR A 466 -12.26 -32.46 -4.49
N VAL A 467 -12.44 -33.32 -3.48
CA VAL A 467 -11.45 -33.53 -2.41
C VAL A 467 -10.28 -34.34 -2.99
N VAL A 468 -9.05 -34.02 -2.58
CA VAL A 468 -7.83 -34.77 -2.94
C VAL A 468 -7.02 -35.13 -1.67
N PRO A 469 -6.30 -36.27 -1.62
CA PRO A 469 -5.59 -36.71 -0.42
C PRO A 469 -4.49 -35.75 0.07
N GLY A 470 -3.95 -34.92 -0.83
CA GLY A 470 -3.01 -33.87 -0.46
C GLY A 470 -2.33 -33.24 -1.69
N ARG A 471 -1.63 -32.12 -1.45
CA ARG A 471 -0.89 -31.37 -2.50
C ARG A 471 0.17 -32.22 -3.23
N HIS A 472 0.70 -33.27 -2.59
CA HIS A 472 1.70 -34.16 -3.20
C HIS A 472 1.15 -34.91 -4.42
N VAL A 473 -0.12 -35.34 -4.40
CA VAL A 473 -0.77 -36.05 -5.51
C VAL A 473 -0.80 -35.16 -6.76
N LEU A 474 -1.23 -33.90 -6.59
CA LEU A 474 -1.28 -32.91 -7.67
C LEU A 474 0.10 -32.64 -8.28
N TYR A 475 1.17 -32.62 -7.47
CA TYR A 475 2.54 -32.45 -7.98
C TYR A 475 3.08 -33.71 -8.68
N GLN A 476 2.63 -34.90 -8.30
CA GLN A 476 2.98 -36.13 -8.99
C GLN A 476 2.28 -36.20 -10.36
N GLU A 477 0.95 -36.09 -10.40
CA GLU A 477 0.17 -36.08 -11.64
C GLU A 477 0.65 -34.99 -12.61
N TYR A 478 1.00 -33.80 -12.10
CA TYR A 478 1.57 -32.72 -12.91
C TYR A 478 2.90 -33.12 -13.55
N LYS A 479 3.83 -33.72 -12.80
CA LYS A 479 5.14 -34.16 -13.33
C LYS A 479 5.01 -35.30 -14.34
N GLU A 480 4.11 -36.25 -14.09
CA GLU A 480 3.85 -37.36 -15.01
C GLU A 480 3.30 -36.84 -16.36
N LEU A 481 2.40 -35.86 -16.33
CA LEU A 481 1.89 -35.21 -17.55
C LEU A 481 2.91 -34.26 -18.21
N GLU A 482 3.73 -33.56 -17.42
CA GLU A 482 4.82 -32.71 -17.93
C GLU A 482 5.87 -33.54 -18.68
N GLN A 483 6.23 -34.73 -18.16
CA GLN A 483 7.10 -35.69 -18.84
C GLN A 483 6.41 -36.30 -20.07
N LYS A 484 5.13 -36.71 -19.95
CA LYS A 484 4.36 -37.29 -21.07
C LYS A 484 4.29 -36.36 -22.28
N TYR A 485 4.18 -35.05 -22.05
CA TYR A 485 4.06 -34.03 -23.09
C TYR A 485 5.35 -33.18 -23.26
N ALA A 486 6.51 -33.71 -22.86
CA ALA A 486 7.81 -33.03 -22.98
C ALA A 486 8.35 -32.99 -24.43
N ASP A 487 7.83 -33.86 -25.30
CA ASP A 487 8.12 -33.94 -26.74
C ASP A 487 7.50 -32.78 -27.55
N GLY A 488 6.68 -31.94 -26.93
CA GLY A 488 5.96 -30.85 -27.59
C GLY A 488 4.60 -31.24 -28.18
N SER A 489 4.16 -32.50 -28.03
CA SER A 489 2.88 -33.01 -28.53
C SER A 489 1.66 -32.20 -28.04
N LEU A 490 0.54 -32.30 -28.77
CA LEU A 490 -0.69 -31.58 -28.44
C LEU A 490 -1.32 -32.12 -27.16
N ILE A 491 -1.55 -31.25 -26.18
CA ILE A 491 -2.20 -31.59 -24.91
C ILE A 491 -3.72 -31.52 -25.13
N PRO A 492 -4.50 -32.60 -24.99
CA PRO A 492 -5.93 -32.57 -25.27
C PRO A 492 -6.70 -31.73 -24.23
N LYS A 493 -7.74 -31.01 -24.68
CA LYS A 493 -8.68 -30.31 -23.78
C LYS A 493 -9.46 -31.34 -22.94
N PRO A 494 -9.45 -31.24 -21.59
CA PRO A 494 -10.27 -32.08 -20.71
C PRO A 494 -11.74 -31.61 -20.71
N ASN A 495 -12.55 -32.07 -19.75
CA ASN A 495 -13.95 -31.63 -19.58
C ASN A 495 -14.03 -30.16 -19.09
N TRP A 496 -13.76 -29.24 -20.01
CA TRP A 496 -13.35 -27.87 -19.74
C TRP A 496 -13.68 -26.98 -20.94
N GLY A 497 -14.06 -25.73 -20.67
CA GLY A 497 -14.39 -24.77 -21.71
C GLY A 497 -14.92 -23.45 -21.16
N GLY A 498 -15.49 -22.65 -22.05
CA GLY A 498 -15.99 -21.32 -21.73
C GLY A 498 -17.47 -21.29 -21.34
N TYR A 499 -17.82 -20.33 -20.48
CA TYR A 499 -19.19 -19.87 -20.30
C TYR A 499 -19.26 -18.38 -20.65
N ARG A 500 -20.42 -17.98 -21.17
CA ARG A 500 -20.75 -16.61 -21.57
C ARG A 500 -22.00 -16.18 -20.81
N LEU A 501 -21.90 -15.12 -20.02
CA LEU A 501 -23.06 -14.43 -19.45
C LEU A 501 -23.55 -13.37 -20.43
N THR A 502 -24.81 -13.48 -20.84
CA THR A 502 -25.50 -12.51 -21.70
C THR A 502 -26.21 -11.51 -20.79
N PRO A 503 -25.78 -10.24 -20.70
CA PRO A 503 -26.30 -9.32 -19.68
C PRO A 503 -27.80 -9.04 -19.83
N GLN A 504 -28.50 -9.00 -18.70
CA GLN A 504 -29.87 -8.51 -18.52
C GLN A 504 -29.96 -7.39 -17.48
N LEU A 505 -28.90 -7.14 -16.70
CA LEU A 505 -28.78 -5.99 -15.81
C LEU A 505 -27.30 -5.60 -15.68
N PHE A 506 -27.04 -4.30 -15.59
CA PHE A 506 -25.79 -3.78 -15.01
C PHE A 506 -26.11 -2.85 -13.85
N GLU A 507 -25.20 -2.74 -12.89
CA GLU A 507 -25.16 -1.64 -11.93
C GLU A 507 -23.72 -1.11 -11.84
N PHE A 508 -23.54 0.19 -12.09
CA PHE A 508 -22.28 0.91 -11.95
C PHE A 508 -22.32 1.74 -10.67
N TRP A 509 -21.35 1.51 -9.78
CA TRP A 509 -21.25 2.15 -8.47
C TRP A 509 -19.93 2.92 -8.35
N GLN A 510 -19.99 4.17 -7.90
CA GLN A 510 -18.83 5.04 -7.66
C GLN A 510 -18.87 5.56 -6.21
N GLY A 511 -17.80 5.29 -5.46
CA GLY A 511 -17.72 5.61 -4.04
C GLY A 511 -17.59 7.11 -3.77
N GLN A 512 -18.63 7.71 -3.22
CA GLN A 512 -18.61 9.10 -2.73
C GLN A 512 -18.46 9.26 -1.22
N LYS A 513 -18.19 10.50 -0.80
CA LYS A 513 -18.14 10.97 0.60
C LYS A 513 -19.46 10.69 1.33
N SER A 514 -19.37 10.56 2.66
CA SER A 514 -20.54 10.43 3.56
C SER A 514 -21.52 9.29 3.22
N ARG A 515 -21.06 8.29 2.44
CA ARG A 515 -21.86 7.18 1.89
C ARG A 515 -22.97 7.57 0.90
N LEU A 516 -22.95 8.78 0.34
CA LEU A 516 -23.88 9.19 -0.73
C LEU A 516 -23.38 8.72 -2.11
N HIS A 517 -23.13 7.41 -2.23
CA HIS A 517 -22.51 6.78 -3.41
C HIS A 517 -23.38 6.92 -4.67
N ASP A 518 -22.75 7.17 -5.82
CA ASP A 518 -23.46 7.17 -7.11
C ASP A 518 -23.73 5.73 -7.56
N ARG A 519 -24.97 5.45 -7.97
CA ARG A 519 -25.41 4.12 -8.40
C ARG A 519 -26.30 4.23 -9.63
N LEU A 520 -25.80 3.83 -10.80
CA LEU A 520 -26.54 3.85 -12.05
C LEU A 520 -26.80 2.42 -12.55
N GLN A 521 -28.07 2.04 -12.57
CA GLN A 521 -28.55 0.75 -13.06
C GLN A 521 -28.90 0.86 -14.55
N TYR A 522 -28.57 -0.19 -15.31
CA TYR A 522 -29.03 -0.36 -16.69
C TYR A 522 -29.94 -1.58 -16.78
N THR A 523 -31.14 -1.40 -17.33
CA THR A 523 -32.08 -2.49 -17.65
C THR A 523 -32.44 -2.46 -19.15
N PRO A 524 -32.62 -3.62 -19.80
CA PRO A 524 -32.97 -3.67 -21.21
C PRO A 524 -34.43 -3.30 -21.41
N HIS A 525 -34.70 -2.49 -22.44
CA HIS A 525 -36.05 -2.09 -22.81
C HIS A 525 -36.21 -2.24 -24.33
N GLU A 526 -37.29 -2.88 -24.77
CA GLU A 526 -37.60 -2.95 -26.19
C GLU A 526 -38.42 -1.73 -26.62
N ILE A 527 -38.04 -1.11 -27.74
CA ILE A 527 -38.79 -0.04 -28.41
C ILE A 527 -38.71 -0.32 -29.91
N ASN A 528 -39.85 -0.44 -30.59
CA ASN A 528 -39.95 -0.71 -32.02
C ASN A 528 -39.12 -1.93 -32.51
N GLY A 529 -39.02 -2.98 -31.68
CA GLY A 529 -38.21 -4.17 -31.97
C GLY A 529 -36.70 -3.99 -31.80
N GLN A 530 -36.23 -2.82 -31.35
CA GLN A 530 -34.84 -2.59 -30.97
C GLN A 530 -34.69 -2.72 -29.45
N ARG A 531 -33.70 -3.51 -29.01
CA ARG A 531 -33.31 -3.63 -27.61
C ARG A 531 -32.39 -2.47 -27.24
N LEU A 532 -32.95 -1.49 -26.54
CA LEU A 532 -32.23 -0.37 -25.93
C LEU A 532 -31.93 -0.67 -24.45
N TRP A 533 -31.24 0.25 -23.78
CA TRP A 533 -31.03 0.21 -22.34
C TRP A 533 -31.60 1.47 -21.69
N LYS A 534 -32.38 1.29 -20.63
CA LYS A 534 -32.87 2.34 -19.75
C LYS A 534 -31.86 2.51 -18.61
N VAL A 535 -31.47 3.75 -18.33
CA VAL A 535 -30.57 4.11 -17.21
C VAL A 535 -31.40 4.69 -16.07
N GLU A 536 -31.18 4.23 -14.85
CA GLU A 536 -31.89 4.70 -13.64
C GLU A 536 -30.92 4.83 -12.46
N ARG A 537 -31.05 5.91 -11.69
CA ARG A 537 -30.30 6.11 -10.45
C ARG A 537 -30.95 5.38 -9.28
N LEU A 538 -30.16 4.61 -8.55
CA LEU A 538 -30.56 3.98 -7.30
C LEU A 538 -30.13 4.82 -6.11
N ALA A 539 -30.87 4.71 -4.99
CA ALA A 539 -30.40 5.22 -3.71
C ALA A 539 -29.16 4.44 -3.23
N PRO A 540 -28.20 5.09 -2.54
CA PRO A 540 -26.98 4.44 -2.02
C PRO A 540 -27.27 3.29 -1.05
#